data_AF-A0A7J3FDW3-F1
#
_entry.id   AF-A0A7J3FDW3-F1
#
_cell.length_a   1.000
_cell.length_b   1.000
_cell.length_c   1.000
_cell.angle_alpha   90.00
_cell.angle_beta   90.00
_cell.angle_gamma   90.00
#
_symmetry.space_group_name_H-M   'P 1'
#
loop_
_entity.id
_entity.type
_entity.pdbx_description
1 polymer ?
#
loop_
_entity_poly.entity_id
_entity_poly.type
_entity_poly.pdbx_seq_one_letter_code
_entity_poly.pdbx_strand_id
1 'polypeptide(L)'
;MLADGYSTGGSHRCVSASYELLRRLRLLLQTLAFRVGKIHWQVRKKGEKCAKRPLLRDTGWGYICFSERGEPDVENYPSQCRYRNFLAGNEYFTMEPIVGIEYVGKGQTIDLRVEGEHNFLAEGMVVHNTGIQRSGTTPLRAWTTTTPIGKKSRGEERPKKDMVSIMVAHGIPYAATACVSFPDDFLQKARKAASMKGPSYLHVLCPCPTGWRFDSDKTILLGRLAVLTGMWVLYEVERGERRLTFRPEKRLPVSEYLKLQGRFRHLTEQEVAEIQGAVDEACRQWGI
;
A
#
# COMPACT_ATOMS: atom_id res chain seq x y z
N MET A 1 -39.28 28.20 14.91
CA MET A 1 -39.41 27.20 13.83
C MET A 1 -38.31 26.18 14.05
N LEU A 2 -38.64 24.92 14.36
CA LEU A 2 -37.64 23.90 14.71
C LEU A 2 -36.92 23.38 13.43
N ALA A 3 -37.68 23.12 12.37
CA ALA A 3 -37.19 22.92 11.01
C ALA A 3 -38.31 23.24 10.00
N ASP A 4 -37.95 23.61 8.77
CA ASP A 4 -38.86 23.79 7.64
C ASP A 4 -38.10 23.54 6.32
N GLY A 5 -38.80 23.34 5.21
CA GLY A 5 -38.19 23.04 3.92
C GLY A 5 -38.92 23.69 2.76
N TYR A 6 -38.18 24.01 1.70
CA TYR A 6 -38.77 24.45 0.44
C TYR A 6 -37.90 24.06 -0.74
N SER A 7 -38.52 23.95 -1.91
CA SER A 7 -37.83 23.64 -3.16
C SER A 7 -37.73 24.89 -4.03
N THR A 8 -36.67 24.99 -4.83
CA THR A 8 -36.49 26.03 -5.86
C THR A 8 -35.83 25.38 -7.07
N GLY A 9 -36.59 25.20 -8.14
CA GLY A 9 -36.18 24.34 -9.27
C GLY A 9 -35.96 22.90 -8.81
N GLY A 10 -34.90 22.25 -9.30
CA GLY A 10 -34.48 20.90 -8.88
C GLY A 10 -33.68 20.84 -7.56
N SER A 11 -33.58 21.95 -6.82
CA SER A 11 -32.87 21.99 -5.54
C SER A 11 -33.84 22.13 -4.37
N HIS A 12 -33.65 21.27 -3.36
CA HIS A 12 -34.33 21.31 -2.09
C HIS A 12 -33.48 22.05 -1.05
N ARG A 13 -34.16 22.78 -0.16
CA ARG A 13 -33.54 23.46 0.97
C ARG A 13 -34.20 23.03 2.26
N CYS A 14 -33.40 22.60 3.22
CA CYS A 14 -33.83 22.36 4.58
C CYS A 14 -33.27 23.45 5.48
N VAL A 15 -34.14 24.06 6.27
CA VAL A 15 -33.89 25.17 7.17
C VAL A 15 -34.13 24.69 8.60
N SER A 16 -33.24 24.98 9.53
CA SER A 16 -33.44 24.62 10.94
C SER A 16 -32.74 25.58 11.89
N ALA A 17 -33.34 25.74 13.08
CA ALA A 17 -32.72 26.42 14.22
C ALA A 17 -31.77 25.50 15.02
N SER A 18 -31.61 24.23 14.62
CA SER A 18 -30.67 23.28 15.21
C SER A 18 -29.54 22.98 14.23
N TYR A 19 -28.33 23.42 14.57
CA TYR A 19 -27.13 23.11 13.79
C TYR A 19 -26.89 21.60 13.72
N GLU A 20 -27.11 20.89 14.84
CA GLU A 20 -26.90 19.45 14.91
C GLU A 20 -27.87 18.69 14.00
N LEU A 21 -29.12 19.14 13.88
CA LEU A 21 -30.08 18.56 12.94
C LEU A 21 -29.60 18.71 11.49
N LEU A 22 -29.12 19.91 11.12
CA LEU A 22 -28.58 20.16 9.78
C LEU A 22 -27.31 19.33 9.51
N ARG A 23 -26.47 19.13 10.53
CA ARG A 23 -25.27 18.30 10.43
C ARG A 23 -25.62 16.84 10.18
N ARG A 24 -26.55 16.27 10.95
CA ARG A 24 -27.02 14.88 10.77
C ARG A 24 -27.72 14.67 9.44
N LEU A 25 -28.62 15.59 9.07
CA LEU A 25 -29.31 15.53 7.79
C LEU A 25 -28.34 15.61 6.61
N ARG A 26 -27.33 16.49 6.69
CA ARG A 26 -26.28 16.57 5.68
C ARG A 26 -25.52 15.24 5.52
N LEU A 27 -25.13 14.61 6.63
CA LEU A 27 -24.45 13.32 6.58
C LEU A 27 -25.33 12.23 5.97
N LEU A 28 -26.59 12.13 6.38
CA LEU A 28 -27.55 11.18 5.81
C LEU A 28 -27.77 11.43 4.31
N LEU A 29 -27.96 12.67 3.89
CA LEU A 29 -28.15 13.00 2.48
C LEU A 29 -26.88 12.74 1.65
N GLN A 30 -25.69 12.72 2.24
CA GLN A 30 -24.46 12.37 1.54
C GLN A 30 -24.33 10.86 1.29
N THR A 31 -24.90 10.02 2.17
CA THR A 31 -24.96 8.56 2.00
C THR A 31 -26.08 8.14 1.04
N LEU A 32 -27.20 8.87 1.07
CA LEU A 32 -28.23 8.81 0.04
C LEU A 32 -27.70 9.49 -1.24
N ALA A 33 -28.22 9.15 -2.42
CA ALA A 33 -27.67 9.62 -3.69
C ALA A 33 -27.94 11.12 -3.99
N PHE A 34 -27.78 12.02 -3.00
CA PHE A 34 -28.01 13.46 -3.11
C PHE A 34 -26.72 14.26 -3.08
N ARG A 35 -26.64 15.30 -3.92
CA ARG A 35 -25.56 16.30 -3.89
C ARG A 35 -25.93 17.29 -2.79
N VAL A 36 -25.06 17.50 -1.81
CA VAL A 36 -25.37 18.32 -0.62
C VAL A 36 -24.34 19.43 -0.44
N GLY A 37 -24.82 20.65 -0.27
CA GLY A 37 -24.01 21.84 -0.02
C GLY A 37 -23.41 21.90 1.39
N LYS A 38 -22.74 23.03 1.68
CA LYS A 38 -22.28 23.36 3.04
C LYS A 38 -23.47 23.78 3.91
N ILE A 39 -23.30 23.69 5.23
CA ILE A 39 -24.26 24.28 6.17
C ILE A 39 -23.96 25.78 6.23
N HIS A 40 -24.96 26.59 5.89
CA HIS A 40 -24.89 28.03 6.07
C HIS A 40 -25.60 28.39 7.36
N TRP A 41 -24.95 29.11 8.27
CA TRP A 41 -25.51 29.51 9.55
C TRP A 41 -25.52 31.03 9.70
N GLN A 42 -26.61 31.60 10.19
CA GLN A 42 -26.78 33.04 10.38
C GLN A 42 -27.70 33.33 11.55
N VAL A 43 -27.58 34.55 12.11
CA VAL A 43 -28.50 35.06 13.13
C VAL A 43 -29.39 36.10 12.47
N ARG A 44 -30.70 35.99 12.64
CA ARG A 44 -31.68 36.95 12.11
C ARG A 44 -32.49 37.54 13.25
N LYS A 45 -32.86 38.82 13.12
CA LYS A 45 -33.60 39.56 14.13
C LYS A 45 -35.10 39.23 14.06
N LYS A 46 -35.80 39.44 15.18
CA LYS A 46 -37.25 39.42 15.27
C LYS A 46 -37.89 40.26 14.16
N GLY A 47 -38.90 39.70 13.48
CA GLY A 47 -39.62 40.35 12.38
C GLY A 47 -39.08 40.04 10.97
N GLU A 48 -37.85 39.55 10.83
CA GLU A 48 -37.32 39.14 9.52
C GLU A 48 -37.99 37.85 9.01
N LYS A 49 -38.13 37.70 7.69
CA LYS A 49 -38.74 36.51 7.06
C LYS A 49 -37.72 35.38 6.92
N CYS A 50 -38.07 34.18 7.35
CA CYS A 50 -37.34 32.93 7.13
C CYS A 50 -38.31 31.86 6.60
N ALA A 51 -37.97 31.21 5.47
CA ALA A 51 -38.87 30.28 4.77
C ALA A 51 -40.31 30.84 4.59
N LYS A 52 -40.41 32.12 4.19
CA LYS A 52 -41.67 32.88 4.00
C LYS A 52 -42.46 33.19 5.29
N ARG A 53 -41.96 32.87 6.50
CA ARG A 53 -42.62 33.20 7.78
C ARG A 53 -41.81 34.22 8.60
N PRO A 54 -42.46 35.16 9.31
CA PRO A 54 -41.75 36.12 10.16
C PRO A 54 -41.21 35.44 11.44
N LEU A 55 -40.03 35.86 11.89
CA LEU A 55 -39.42 35.38 13.13
C LEU A 55 -40.03 36.07 14.36
N LEU A 56 -40.42 35.28 15.36
CA LEU A 56 -41.05 35.77 16.61
C LEU A 56 -40.02 36.33 17.62
N ARG A 57 -38.76 35.95 17.49
CA ARG A 57 -37.62 36.37 18.33
C ARG A 57 -36.32 36.25 17.54
N ASP A 58 -35.27 36.89 18.01
CA ASP A 58 -33.92 36.72 17.47
C ASP A 58 -33.55 35.23 17.52
N THR A 59 -33.21 34.68 16.37
CA THR A 59 -33.03 33.23 16.22
C THR A 59 -31.81 32.96 15.34
N GLY A 60 -30.86 32.19 15.88
CA GLY A 60 -29.83 31.53 15.08
C GLY A 60 -30.47 30.43 14.25
N TRP A 61 -30.26 30.46 12.94
CA TRP A 61 -30.78 29.45 12.03
C TRP A 61 -29.80 29.19 10.91
N GLY A 62 -29.86 27.98 10.37
CA GLY A 62 -29.09 27.61 9.21
C GLY A 62 -29.89 26.88 8.17
N TYR A 63 -29.27 26.67 7.02
CA TYR A 63 -29.84 25.88 5.96
C TYR A 63 -28.79 25.04 5.25
N ILE A 64 -29.26 23.96 4.63
CA ILE A 64 -28.53 23.16 3.65
C ILE A 64 -29.33 23.11 2.36
N CYS A 65 -28.63 23.16 1.24
CA CYS A 65 -29.19 22.93 -0.09
C CYS A 65 -28.78 21.54 -0.56
N PHE A 66 -29.69 20.80 -1.18
CA PHE A 66 -29.40 19.51 -1.79
C PHE A 66 -30.25 19.28 -3.03
N SER A 67 -29.82 18.36 -3.90
CA SER A 67 -30.54 17.95 -5.11
C SER A 67 -30.22 16.49 -5.42
N GLU A 68 -31.05 15.85 -6.24
CA GLU A 68 -30.71 14.54 -6.81
C GLU A 68 -29.38 14.61 -7.57
N ARG A 69 -28.58 13.54 -7.51
CA ARG A 69 -27.27 13.49 -8.16
C ARG A 69 -27.41 13.11 -9.64
N GLY A 70 -26.85 13.96 -10.51
CA GLY A 70 -26.46 13.59 -11.87
C GLY A 70 -25.02 13.06 -11.94
N GLU A 71 -24.37 13.21 -13.09
CA GLU A 71 -23.00 12.76 -13.33
C GLU A 71 -21.98 13.35 -12.32
N PRO A 72 -20.85 12.65 -12.07
CA PRO A 72 -19.80 13.10 -11.16
C PRO A 72 -19.18 14.41 -11.63
N ASP A 73 -19.45 15.49 -10.88
CA ASP A 73 -18.91 16.82 -11.14
C ASP A 73 -17.65 17.01 -10.29
N VAL A 74 -16.54 16.49 -10.83
CA VAL A 74 -15.23 16.44 -10.17
C VAL A 74 -14.64 17.84 -10.00
N GLU A 75 -15.00 18.79 -10.87
CA GLU A 75 -14.56 20.19 -10.79
C GLU A 75 -15.14 20.90 -9.57
N ASN A 76 -16.47 20.82 -9.37
CA ASN A 76 -17.14 21.57 -8.31
C ASN A 76 -17.17 20.82 -6.96
N TYR A 77 -17.09 19.48 -6.99
CA TYR A 77 -17.24 18.63 -5.79
C TYR A 77 -16.18 17.52 -5.67
N PRO A 78 -14.88 17.84 -5.75
CA PRO A 78 -13.80 16.85 -5.80
C PRO A 78 -13.74 15.98 -4.53
N SER A 79 -13.98 16.54 -3.35
CA SER A 79 -13.94 15.81 -2.09
C SER A 79 -15.08 14.78 -1.96
N GLN A 80 -16.26 15.11 -2.47
CA GLN A 80 -17.41 14.18 -2.46
C GLN A 80 -17.21 13.06 -3.48
N CYS A 81 -16.66 13.39 -4.66
CA CYS A 81 -16.34 12.42 -5.70
C CYS A 81 -15.25 11.44 -5.24
N ARG A 82 -14.14 11.95 -4.69
CA ARG A 82 -13.00 11.14 -4.21
C ARG A 82 -13.29 10.28 -3.00
N TYR A 83 -14.22 10.69 -2.13
CA TYR A 83 -14.63 9.86 -1.00
C TYR A 83 -15.32 8.56 -1.45
N ARG A 84 -16.03 8.59 -2.58
CA ARG A 84 -16.76 7.42 -3.11
C ARG A 84 -15.95 6.62 -4.12
N ASN A 85 -15.25 7.32 -5.01
CA ASN A 85 -14.31 6.73 -5.94
C ASN A 85 -12.99 7.50 -5.80
N PHE A 86 -12.04 6.93 -5.07
CA PHE A 86 -10.74 7.56 -4.84
C PHE A 86 -9.93 7.76 -6.14
N LEU A 87 -10.34 7.11 -7.24
CA LEU A 87 -9.81 7.27 -8.59
C LEU A 87 -10.61 8.26 -9.46
N ALA A 88 -11.60 8.98 -8.90
CA ALA A 88 -12.36 9.97 -9.65
C ALA A 88 -11.44 11.08 -10.21
N GLY A 89 -11.44 11.22 -11.55
CA GLY A 89 -10.59 12.14 -12.29
C GLY A 89 -9.17 11.64 -12.57
N ASN A 90 -8.91 10.33 -12.39
CA ASN A 90 -7.65 9.71 -12.77
C ASN A 90 -7.68 9.29 -14.25
N GLU A 91 -6.66 9.67 -15.01
CA GLU A 91 -6.56 9.38 -16.46
C GLU A 91 -6.20 7.92 -16.76
N TYR A 92 -5.59 7.21 -15.80
CA TYR A 92 -4.99 5.89 -16.01
C TYR A 92 -5.81 4.76 -15.38
N PHE A 93 -6.63 5.06 -14.38
CA PHE A 93 -7.34 4.05 -13.59
C PHE A 93 -8.80 4.44 -13.37
N THR A 94 -9.72 3.46 -13.51
CA THR A 94 -11.15 3.62 -13.24
C THR A 94 -11.67 2.49 -12.34
N MET A 95 -12.87 2.66 -11.80
CA MET A 95 -13.57 1.64 -11.03
C MET A 95 -14.75 1.14 -11.86
N GLU A 96 -14.84 -0.17 -12.08
CA GLU A 96 -15.99 -0.81 -12.74
C GLU A 96 -16.87 -1.51 -11.70
N PRO A 97 -18.21 -1.48 -11.86
CA PRO A 97 -19.09 -2.25 -11.01
C PRO A 97 -18.89 -3.74 -11.25
N ILE A 98 -18.88 -4.53 -10.18
CA ILE A 98 -18.89 -6.00 -10.29
C ILE A 98 -20.22 -6.41 -10.94
N VAL A 99 -20.13 -6.96 -12.16
CA VAL A 99 -21.30 -7.36 -12.96
C VAL A 99 -21.92 -8.69 -12.53
N GLY A 100 -21.18 -9.49 -11.75
CA GLY A 100 -21.65 -10.76 -11.23
C GLY A 100 -20.65 -11.38 -10.26
N ILE A 101 -21.17 -12.17 -9.33
CA ILE A 101 -20.38 -13.00 -8.44
C ILE A 101 -20.95 -14.41 -8.57
N GLU A 102 -20.12 -15.34 -9.05
CA GLU A 102 -20.49 -16.74 -9.15
C GLU A 102 -19.85 -17.54 -8.01
N TYR A 103 -20.66 -18.30 -7.28
CA TYR A 103 -20.16 -19.16 -6.23
C TYR A 103 -19.62 -20.46 -6.83
N VAL A 104 -18.29 -20.58 -6.92
CA VAL A 104 -17.59 -21.74 -7.50
C VAL A 104 -17.36 -22.90 -6.51
N GLY A 105 -18.02 -22.87 -5.35
CA GLY A 105 -17.84 -23.87 -4.29
C GLY A 105 -16.72 -23.55 -3.30
N LYS A 106 -16.52 -24.42 -2.31
CA LYS A 106 -15.37 -24.35 -1.40
C LYS A 106 -14.18 -25.06 -2.05
N GLY A 107 -13.26 -24.28 -2.61
CA GLY A 107 -11.93 -24.78 -2.98
C GLY A 107 -11.07 -25.01 -1.74
N GLN A 108 -10.30 -26.09 -1.70
CA GLN A 108 -9.30 -26.29 -0.65
C GLN A 108 -8.10 -25.39 -0.94
N THR A 109 -8.05 -24.22 -0.30
CA THR A 109 -6.87 -23.36 -0.32
C THR A 109 -5.88 -23.86 0.73
N ILE A 110 -4.69 -24.27 0.29
CA ILE A 110 -3.60 -24.64 1.20
C ILE A 110 -2.88 -23.35 1.58
N ASP A 111 -3.10 -22.89 2.81
CA ASP A 111 -2.41 -21.72 3.35
C ASP A 111 -1.09 -22.15 4.01
N LEU A 112 0.03 -21.73 3.42
CA LEU A 112 1.37 -21.91 4.00
C LEU A 112 1.67 -20.72 4.91
N ARG A 113 1.11 -20.76 6.13
CA ARG A 113 1.48 -19.84 7.18
C ARG A 113 2.68 -20.40 7.94
N VAL A 114 3.82 -19.71 7.88
CA VAL A 114 4.87 -19.92 8.88
C VAL A 114 4.34 -19.31 10.19
N GLU A 115 4.27 -20.11 11.25
CA GLU A 115 3.77 -19.64 12.54
C GLU A 115 4.55 -18.40 13.01
N GLY A 116 3.84 -17.32 13.33
CA GLY A 116 4.42 -16.02 13.69
C GLY A 116 4.81 -15.10 12.51
N GLU A 117 4.58 -15.50 11.26
CA GLU A 117 4.84 -14.68 10.07
C GLU A 117 3.52 -14.26 9.40
N HIS A 118 3.55 -13.11 8.68
CA HIS A 118 2.36 -12.45 8.13
C HIS A 118 2.27 -12.54 6.59
N ASN A 119 2.64 -13.71 6.06
CA ASN A 119 2.62 -14.03 4.64
C ASN A 119 1.46 -14.98 4.36
N PHE A 120 0.70 -14.73 3.29
CA PHE A 120 -0.37 -15.62 2.82
C PHE A 120 -0.12 -15.98 1.36
N LEU A 121 -0.56 -17.17 0.94
CA LEU A 121 -0.49 -17.61 -0.45
C LEU A 121 -1.84 -17.35 -1.12
N ALA A 122 -1.91 -16.36 -2.01
CA ALA A 122 -3.08 -16.08 -2.84
C ALA A 122 -2.76 -16.49 -4.28
N GLU A 123 -3.45 -17.51 -4.82
CA GLU A 123 -3.26 -17.99 -6.20
C GLU A 123 -1.79 -18.31 -6.56
N GLY A 124 -1.06 -18.97 -5.65
CA GLY A 124 0.36 -19.30 -5.87
C GLY A 124 1.35 -18.15 -5.63
N MET A 125 0.86 -16.96 -5.25
CA MET A 125 1.71 -15.80 -4.94
C MET A 125 1.73 -15.51 -3.44
N VAL A 126 2.91 -15.28 -2.88
CA VAL A 126 3.06 -14.83 -1.50
C VAL A 126 2.69 -13.35 -1.41
N VAL A 127 1.55 -13.05 -0.79
CA VAL A 127 1.06 -11.70 -0.54
C VAL A 127 1.36 -11.28 0.91
N HIS A 128 2.06 -10.16 1.05
CA HIS A 128 2.27 -9.48 2.33
C HIS A 128 1.16 -8.45 2.52
N ASN A 129 0.32 -8.62 3.53
CA ASN A 129 -0.62 -7.57 3.93
C ASN A 129 -0.77 -7.51 5.45
N THR A 130 0.22 -6.95 6.11
CA THR A 130 0.08 -6.41 7.48
C THR A 130 1.00 -5.22 7.65
N GLY A 131 0.69 -4.31 8.58
CA GLY A 131 1.28 -2.96 8.73
C GLY A 131 2.78 -2.91 9.02
N ILE A 132 3.61 -3.34 8.06
CA ILE A 132 5.08 -3.30 8.08
C ILE A 132 5.62 -4.00 9.34
N GLN A 133 5.18 -5.22 9.60
CA GLN A 133 5.68 -6.05 10.71
C GLN A 133 6.95 -6.79 10.29
N ARG A 134 7.66 -7.32 11.28
CA ARG A 134 8.87 -8.12 11.09
C ARG A 134 8.54 -9.45 10.42
N SER A 135 9.42 -9.90 9.54
CA SER A 135 9.40 -11.25 8.96
C SER A 135 10.77 -11.91 9.01
N GLY A 136 10.85 -13.22 8.74
CA GLY A 136 12.11 -13.94 8.55
C GLY A 136 12.96 -13.41 7.40
N THR A 137 12.39 -12.61 6.50
CA THR A 137 13.12 -11.97 5.38
C THR A 137 13.51 -10.52 5.64
N THR A 138 13.12 -9.97 6.81
CA THR A 138 13.49 -8.61 7.23
C THR A 138 15.01 -8.52 7.38
N PRO A 139 15.68 -7.56 6.71
CA PRO A 139 17.13 -7.40 6.83
C PRO A 139 17.57 -6.99 8.23
N LEU A 140 18.80 -7.33 8.59
CA LEU A 140 19.44 -6.90 9.84
C LEU A 140 19.32 -5.37 10.00
N ARG A 141 19.02 -4.92 11.21
CA ARG A 141 18.77 -3.52 11.61
C ARG A 141 17.60 -2.82 10.93
N ALA A 142 16.78 -3.51 10.13
CA ALA A 142 15.61 -2.86 9.53
C ALA A 142 14.57 -2.52 10.60
N TRP A 143 14.07 -1.29 10.57
CA TRP A 143 12.91 -0.88 11.36
C TRP A 143 11.62 -1.51 10.78
N THR A 144 10.79 -2.04 11.67
CA THR A 144 9.42 -2.49 11.40
C THR A 144 8.55 -2.09 12.60
N THR A 145 7.22 -2.24 12.52
CA THR A 145 6.32 -1.95 13.64
C THR A 145 6.55 -2.87 14.85
N THR A 146 7.07 -4.08 14.62
CA THR A 146 7.42 -5.05 15.68
C THR A 146 8.92 -5.10 15.99
N THR A 147 9.76 -4.35 15.25
CA THR A 147 11.17 -4.09 15.57
C THR A 147 11.43 -2.57 15.64
N PRO A 148 10.83 -1.89 16.63
CA PRO A 148 10.92 -0.44 16.75
C PRO A 148 12.32 0.02 17.16
N ILE A 149 12.66 1.28 16.86
CA ILE A 149 13.94 1.85 17.33
C ILE A 149 13.71 2.54 18.67
N GLY A 150 14.54 2.21 19.66
CA GLY A 150 14.52 2.81 20.98
C GLY A 150 15.77 2.48 21.79
N LYS A 151 15.80 2.86 23.07
CA LYS A 151 16.98 2.65 23.94
C LYS A 151 17.42 1.19 24.05
N LYS A 152 16.48 0.24 23.90
CA LYS A 152 16.70 -1.20 24.04
C LYS A 152 16.54 -1.99 22.72
N SER A 153 16.27 -1.33 21.59
CA SER A 153 16.07 -2.03 20.32
C SER A 153 16.58 -1.18 19.16
N ARG A 154 17.34 -1.82 18.26
CA ARG A 154 17.97 -1.18 17.10
C ARG A 154 17.52 -1.85 15.79
N GLY A 155 16.23 -2.12 15.68
CA GLY A 155 15.64 -2.81 14.53
C GLY A 155 15.70 -4.32 14.65
N GLU A 156 15.64 -5.03 13.52
CA GLU A 156 15.81 -6.49 13.50
C GLU A 156 17.23 -6.89 13.94
N GLU A 157 17.31 -7.86 14.84
CA GLU A 157 18.58 -8.31 15.44
C GLU A 157 19.10 -9.59 14.78
N ARG A 158 18.27 -10.28 13.99
CA ARG A 158 18.62 -11.51 13.30
C ARG A 158 18.98 -11.27 11.84
N PRO A 159 19.86 -12.09 11.27
CA PRO A 159 20.10 -12.08 9.83
C PRO A 159 18.86 -12.56 9.07
N LYS A 160 18.74 -12.10 7.83
CA LYS A 160 17.72 -12.55 6.87
C LYS A 160 17.86 -14.05 6.64
N LYS A 161 16.75 -14.80 6.70
CA LYS A 161 16.71 -16.22 6.33
C LYS A 161 17.00 -16.40 4.84
N ASP A 162 17.89 -17.32 4.51
CA ASP A 162 18.15 -17.72 3.12
C ASP A 162 17.09 -18.74 2.67
N MET A 163 15.97 -18.21 2.18
CA MET A 163 14.87 -19.04 1.69
C MET A 163 15.26 -19.91 0.50
N VAL A 164 16.16 -19.47 -0.38
CA VAL A 164 16.53 -20.26 -1.56
C VAL A 164 17.34 -21.49 -1.12
N SER A 165 18.31 -21.31 -0.22
CA SER A 165 19.05 -22.45 0.34
C SER A 165 18.15 -23.44 1.09
N ILE A 166 17.14 -22.96 1.83
CA ILE A 166 16.14 -23.82 2.48
C ILE A 166 15.39 -24.65 1.44
N MET A 167 14.89 -24.02 0.37
CA MET A 167 14.15 -24.72 -0.68
C MET A 167 15.02 -25.72 -1.44
N VAL A 168 16.27 -25.37 -1.72
CA VAL A 168 17.26 -26.28 -2.32
C VAL A 168 17.51 -27.49 -1.43
N ALA A 169 17.58 -27.32 -0.09
CA ALA A 169 17.75 -28.43 0.84
C ALA A 169 16.58 -29.43 0.84
N HIS A 170 15.37 -29.01 0.42
CA HIS A 170 14.24 -29.91 0.18
C HIS A 170 14.34 -30.71 -1.12
N GLY A 171 15.42 -30.55 -1.90
CA GLY A 171 15.66 -31.31 -3.12
C GLY A 171 14.79 -30.89 -4.31
N ILE A 172 14.30 -29.64 -4.33
CA ILE A 172 13.45 -29.17 -5.41
C ILE A 172 14.24 -29.02 -6.74
N PRO A 173 13.63 -29.31 -7.90
CA PRO A 173 14.30 -29.20 -9.19
C PRO A 173 14.85 -27.82 -9.53
N TYR A 174 14.18 -26.74 -9.08
CA TYR A 174 14.56 -25.38 -9.44
C TYR A 174 14.23 -24.36 -8.35
N ALA A 175 15.22 -23.54 -8.01
CA ALA A 175 15.06 -22.40 -7.11
C ALA A 175 15.82 -21.20 -7.67
N ALA A 176 15.28 -19.99 -7.63
CA ALA A 176 16.02 -18.80 -8.06
C ALA A 176 15.65 -17.55 -7.27
N THR A 177 16.59 -16.60 -7.22
CA THR A 177 16.30 -15.21 -6.83
C THR A 177 16.02 -14.38 -8.07
N ALA A 178 15.11 -13.41 -7.97
CA ALA A 178 14.82 -12.45 -9.04
C ALA A 178 14.60 -11.06 -8.46
N CYS A 179 14.57 -10.03 -9.31
CA CYS A 179 14.26 -8.66 -8.92
C CYS A 179 13.40 -8.00 -10.00
N VAL A 180 12.33 -7.31 -9.62
CA VAL A 180 11.41 -6.64 -10.56
C VAL A 180 12.11 -5.56 -11.40
N SER A 181 13.26 -5.07 -10.97
CA SER A 181 14.06 -4.08 -11.70
C SER A 181 14.99 -4.67 -12.76
N PHE A 182 15.01 -6.01 -12.89
CA PHE A 182 15.70 -6.78 -13.94
C PHE A 182 14.66 -7.66 -14.67
N PRO A 183 13.77 -7.06 -15.47
CA PRO A 183 12.60 -7.75 -16.01
C PRO A 183 12.97 -8.93 -16.92
N ASP A 184 14.02 -8.80 -17.74
CA ASP A 184 14.43 -9.87 -18.65
C ASP A 184 14.93 -11.11 -17.90
N ASP A 185 15.76 -10.91 -16.86
CA ASP A 185 16.22 -11.98 -15.96
C ASP A 185 15.05 -12.64 -15.25
N PHE A 186 14.13 -11.83 -14.70
CA PHE A 186 12.95 -12.35 -14.00
C PHE A 186 12.04 -13.17 -14.92
N LEU A 187 11.73 -12.66 -16.12
CA LEU A 187 10.87 -13.35 -17.09
C LEU A 187 11.49 -14.66 -17.59
N GLN A 188 12.80 -14.69 -17.81
CA GLN A 188 13.50 -15.92 -18.19
C GLN A 188 13.42 -16.98 -17.08
N LYS A 189 13.68 -16.59 -15.83
CA LYS A 189 13.56 -17.48 -14.67
C LYS A 189 12.14 -17.95 -14.42
N ALA A 190 11.15 -17.09 -14.63
CA ALA A 190 9.74 -17.45 -14.52
C ALA A 190 9.32 -18.51 -15.56
N ARG A 191 9.71 -18.31 -16.83
CA ARG A 191 9.47 -19.30 -17.90
C ARG A 191 10.17 -20.62 -17.63
N LYS A 192 11.42 -20.57 -17.15
CA LYS A 192 12.19 -21.75 -16.77
C LYS A 192 11.54 -22.49 -15.60
N ALA A 193 11.19 -21.80 -14.51
CA ALA A 193 10.49 -22.38 -13.37
C ALA A 193 9.20 -23.10 -13.78
N ALA A 194 8.43 -22.52 -14.70
CA ALA A 194 7.18 -23.09 -15.20
C ALA A 194 7.38 -24.32 -16.12
N SER A 195 8.53 -24.45 -16.80
CA SER A 195 8.83 -25.60 -17.64
C SER A 195 9.43 -26.78 -16.88
N MET A 196 9.80 -26.61 -15.60
CA MET A 196 10.36 -27.68 -14.78
C MET A 196 9.33 -28.73 -14.42
N LYS A 197 9.75 -30.00 -14.50
CA LYS A 197 8.98 -31.12 -13.98
C LYS A 197 9.21 -31.26 -12.47
N GLY A 198 8.32 -30.70 -11.67
CA GLY A 198 8.33 -30.75 -10.21
C GLY A 198 8.22 -29.36 -9.56
N PRO A 199 8.39 -29.25 -8.24
CA PRO A 199 8.25 -27.97 -7.54
C PRO A 199 9.36 -26.99 -7.94
N SER A 200 8.98 -25.75 -8.19
CA SER A 200 9.90 -24.64 -8.48
C SER A 200 9.67 -23.51 -7.49
N TYR A 201 10.73 -22.79 -7.10
CA TYR A 201 10.66 -21.68 -6.18
C TYR A 201 11.32 -20.42 -6.74
N LEU A 202 10.61 -19.28 -6.71
CA LEU A 202 11.15 -17.98 -7.10
C LEU A 202 11.05 -17.00 -5.93
N HIS A 203 12.20 -16.54 -5.45
CA HIS A 203 12.28 -15.49 -4.45
C HIS A 203 12.47 -14.15 -5.15
N VAL A 204 11.39 -13.36 -5.26
CA VAL A 204 11.42 -12.11 -6.03
C VAL A 204 11.55 -10.91 -5.09
N LEU A 205 12.58 -10.09 -5.29
CA LEU A 205 12.71 -8.79 -4.62
C LEU A 205 11.75 -7.79 -5.26
N CYS A 206 10.77 -7.35 -4.47
CA CYS A 206 9.86 -6.26 -4.81
C CYS A 206 10.00 -5.13 -3.78
N PRO A 207 10.67 -4.01 -4.13
CA PRO A 207 10.74 -2.85 -3.26
C PRO A 207 9.35 -2.32 -2.90
N CYS A 208 9.09 -2.08 -1.62
CA CYS A 208 7.81 -1.62 -1.11
C CYS A 208 7.93 -0.16 -0.62
N PRO A 209 7.40 0.84 -1.35
CA PRO A 209 7.51 2.26 -0.98
C PRO A 209 7.01 2.54 0.43
N THR A 210 5.83 2.01 0.78
CA THR A 210 5.21 2.18 2.09
C THR A 210 6.04 1.53 3.20
N GLY A 211 6.46 0.28 3.00
CA GLY A 211 7.19 -0.51 4.01
C GLY A 211 8.61 0.00 4.26
N TRP A 212 9.31 0.35 3.18
CA TRP A 212 10.71 0.75 3.24
C TRP A 212 10.87 2.27 3.39
N ARG A 213 9.75 3.01 3.30
CA ARG A 213 9.64 4.46 3.48
C ARG A 213 10.49 5.23 2.46
N PHE A 214 10.16 5.09 1.19
CA PHE A 214 10.76 5.82 0.08
C PHE A 214 9.66 6.23 -0.93
N ASP A 215 9.97 7.19 -1.81
CA ASP A 215 9.02 7.68 -2.82
C ASP A 215 8.76 6.65 -3.93
N SER A 216 7.51 6.48 -4.36
CA SER A 216 7.12 5.40 -5.29
C SER A 216 7.87 5.41 -6.63
N ASP A 217 8.35 6.57 -7.09
CA ASP A 217 9.15 6.74 -8.30
C ASP A 217 10.54 6.07 -8.21
N LYS A 218 11.06 5.82 -7.01
CA LYS A 218 12.37 5.19 -6.77
C LYS A 218 12.33 3.66 -6.73
N THR A 219 11.17 3.03 -6.98
CA THR A 219 11.01 1.57 -6.91
C THR A 219 12.03 0.82 -7.77
N ILE A 220 12.18 1.23 -9.04
CA ILE A 220 13.15 0.60 -9.96
C ILE A 220 14.60 0.90 -9.57
N LEU A 221 14.87 2.13 -9.12
CA LEU A 221 16.19 2.52 -8.65
C LEU A 221 16.63 1.66 -7.46
N LEU A 222 15.78 1.48 -6.45
CA LEU A 222 16.10 0.69 -5.25
C LEU A 222 16.30 -0.78 -5.56
N GLY A 223 15.51 -1.37 -6.46
CA GLY A 223 15.74 -2.77 -6.87
C GLY A 223 17.05 -2.94 -7.64
N ARG A 224 17.45 -1.96 -8.46
CA ARG A 224 18.78 -1.95 -9.10
C ARG A 224 19.90 -1.81 -8.07
N LEU A 225 19.80 -0.84 -7.16
CA LEU A 225 20.80 -0.63 -6.11
C LEU A 225 20.95 -1.85 -5.19
N ALA A 226 19.86 -2.55 -4.87
CA ALA A 226 19.94 -3.78 -4.10
C ALA A 226 20.86 -4.82 -4.77
N VAL A 227 20.77 -4.95 -6.09
CA VAL A 227 21.61 -5.88 -6.85
C VAL A 227 23.04 -5.35 -7.02
N LEU A 228 23.19 -4.08 -7.39
CA LEU A 228 24.51 -3.46 -7.61
C LEU A 228 25.36 -3.36 -6.33
N THR A 229 24.73 -3.31 -5.15
CA THR A 229 25.44 -3.30 -3.86
C THR A 229 25.75 -4.70 -3.32
N GLY A 230 25.14 -5.74 -3.88
CA GLY A 230 25.23 -7.12 -3.37
C GLY A 230 24.25 -7.44 -2.24
N MET A 231 23.41 -6.49 -1.83
CA MET A 231 22.31 -6.72 -0.87
C MET A 231 21.29 -7.75 -1.38
N TRP A 232 21.25 -7.96 -2.70
CA TRP A 232 20.47 -8.98 -3.37
C TRP A 232 21.24 -9.59 -4.53
N VAL A 233 21.55 -10.89 -4.46
CA VAL A 233 22.26 -11.59 -5.54
C VAL A 233 21.25 -12.23 -6.48
N LEU A 234 21.42 -12.06 -7.80
CA LEU A 234 20.59 -12.71 -8.82
C LEU A 234 21.25 -14.01 -9.29
N TYR A 235 20.64 -15.13 -8.92
CA TYR A 235 21.14 -16.46 -9.25
C TYR A 235 19.99 -17.46 -9.38
N GLU A 236 20.30 -18.61 -9.95
CA GLU A 236 19.42 -19.78 -10.00
C GLU A 236 20.16 -21.03 -9.54
N VAL A 237 19.39 -22.01 -9.09
CA VAL A 237 19.83 -23.34 -8.71
C VAL A 237 18.96 -24.33 -9.47
N GLU A 238 19.56 -25.08 -10.38
CA GLU A 238 18.88 -26.13 -11.14
C GLU A 238 19.48 -27.47 -10.75
N ARG A 239 18.66 -28.37 -10.20
CA ARG A 239 19.07 -29.73 -9.79
C ARG A 239 20.34 -29.75 -8.92
N GLY A 240 20.48 -28.77 -8.04
CA GLY A 240 21.62 -28.62 -7.12
C GLY A 240 22.78 -27.75 -7.66
N GLU A 241 22.81 -27.45 -8.96
CA GLU A 241 23.87 -26.63 -9.57
C GLU A 241 23.52 -25.15 -9.51
N ARG A 242 24.39 -24.35 -8.87
CA ARG A 242 24.19 -22.91 -8.67
C ARG A 242 24.83 -22.10 -9.80
N ARG A 243 24.12 -21.12 -10.33
CA ARG A 243 24.59 -20.21 -11.38
C ARG A 243 24.15 -18.77 -11.14
N LEU A 244 25.10 -17.83 -11.19
CA LEU A 244 24.78 -16.39 -11.25
C LEU A 244 24.16 -16.05 -12.61
N THR A 245 23.11 -15.23 -12.59
CA THR A 245 22.48 -14.72 -13.83
C THR A 245 22.81 -13.26 -14.08
N PHE A 246 23.24 -12.53 -13.06
CA PHE A 246 23.76 -11.18 -13.20
C PHE A 246 25.00 -10.99 -12.34
N ARG A 247 26.04 -10.40 -12.93
CA ARG A 247 27.28 -10.02 -12.26
C ARG A 247 27.49 -8.51 -12.43
N PRO A 248 27.47 -7.71 -11.36
CA PRO A 248 27.85 -6.31 -11.44
C PRO A 248 29.31 -6.19 -11.90
N GLU A 249 29.62 -5.30 -12.85
CA GLU A 249 31.00 -5.00 -13.24
C GLU A 249 31.80 -4.43 -12.07
N LYS A 250 31.16 -3.55 -11.30
CA LYS A 250 31.69 -2.97 -10.07
C LYS A 250 30.58 -2.88 -9.04
N ARG A 251 30.82 -3.45 -7.86
CA ARG A 251 29.88 -3.31 -6.74
C ARG A 251 29.89 -1.91 -6.18
N LEU A 252 28.70 -1.41 -5.85
CA LEU A 252 28.51 -0.15 -5.15
C LEU A 252 28.55 -0.38 -3.63
N PRO A 253 28.92 0.63 -2.83
CA PRO A 253 28.81 0.57 -1.37
C PRO A 253 27.34 0.38 -0.94
N VAL A 254 27.10 -0.42 0.11
CA VAL A 254 25.74 -0.68 0.63
C VAL A 254 25.04 0.59 1.09
N SER A 255 25.80 1.62 1.48
CA SER A 255 25.28 2.93 1.87
C SER A 255 24.43 3.59 0.77
N GLU A 256 24.75 3.37 -0.52
CA GLU A 256 23.98 3.88 -1.66
C GLU A 256 22.55 3.33 -1.67
N TYR A 257 22.37 2.07 -1.27
CA TYR A 257 21.06 1.42 -1.13
C TYR A 257 20.38 1.82 0.19
N LEU A 258 21.10 1.80 1.31
CA LEU A 258 20.52 2.00 2.65
C LEU A 258 20.02 3.44 2.87
N LYS A 259 20.75 4.46 2.39
CA LYS A 259 20.44 5.88 2.63
C LYS A 259 19.09 6.33 2.05
N LEU A 260 18.60 5.65 1.02
CA LEU A 260 17.35 5.99 0.34
C LEU A 260 16.11 5.42 1.03
N GLN A 261 16.27 4.62 2.08
CA GLN A 261 15.17 3.90 2.74
C GLN A 261 14.97 4.41 4.17
N GLY A 262 13.78 4.94 4.47
CA GLY A 262 13.48 5.43 5.81
C GLY A 262 13.56 4.36 6.91
N ARG A 263 13.41 3.06 6.58
CA ARG A 263 13.59 1.95 7.54
C ARG A 263 15.02 1.79 8.09
N PHE A 264 16.01 2.45 7.48
CA PHE A 264 17.42 2.44 7.89
C PHE A 264 17.95 3.81 8.32
N ARG A 265 17.09 4.84 8.46
CA ARG A 265 17.51 6.21 8.79
C ARG A 265 18.24 6.35 10.14
N HIS A 266 18.07 5.39 11.04
CA HIS A 266 18.63 5.40 12.39
C HIS A 266 20.02 4.76 12.50
N LEU A 267 20.52 4.16 11.41
CA LEU A 267 21.81 3.48 11.40
C LEU A 267 22.96 4.46 11.62
N THR A 268 23.92 4.06 12.43
CA THR A 268 25.21 4.75 12.54
C THR A 268 26.16 4.32 11.41
N GLU A 269 27.23 5.08 11.18
CA GLU A 269 28.27 4.70 10.21
C GLU A 269 28.91 3.35 10.54
N GLN A 270 29.08 3.04 11.83
CA GLN A 270 29.59 1.75 12.29
C GLN A 270 28.62 0.61 11.92
N GLU A 271 27.31 0.78 12.13
CA GLU A 271 26.32 -0.23 11.75
C GLU A 271 26.24 -0.43 10.23
N VAL A 272 26.44 0.65 9.45
CA VAL A 272 26.53 0.54 7.99
C VAL A 272 27.80 -0.23 7.58
N ALA A 273 28.93 -0.01 8.24
CA ALA A 273 30.17 -0.75 7.98
C ALA A 273 30.04 -2.24 8.36
N GLU A 274 29.35 -2.58 9.45
CA GLU A 274 29.03 -3.96 9.81
C GLU A 274 28.20 -4.65 8.71
N ILE A 275 27.17 -3.97 8.20
CA ILE A 275 26.36 -4.47 7.09
C ILE A 275 27.20 -4.65 5.83
N GLN A 276 28.07 -3.67 5.49
CA GLN A 276 28.97 -3.76 4.34
C GLN A 276 29.86 -5.00 4.43
N GLY A 277 30.51 -5.23 5.58
CA GLY A 277 31.37 -6.40 5.80
C GLY A 277 30.63 -7.73 5.66
N ALA A 278 29.41 -7.82 6.20
CA ALA A 278 28.58 -9.03 6.06
C ALA A 278 28.18 -9.30 4.61
N VAL A 279 27.85 -8.25 3.85
CA VAL A 279 27.51 -8.36 2.42
C VAL A 279 28.74 -8.73 1.60
N ASP A 280 29.92 -8.19 1.92
CA ASP A 280 31.17 -8.52 1.24
C ASP A 280 31.59 -9.97 1.46
N GLU A 281 31.41 -10.49 2.67
CA GLU A 281 31.62 -11.92 2.95
C GLU A 281 30.66 -12.80 2.14
N ALA A 282 29.36 -12.45 2.12
CA ALA A 282 28.36 -13.19 1.35
C ALA A 282 28.67 -13.15 -0.15
N CYS A 283 29.09 -11.99 -0.68
CA CYS A 283 29.41 -11.81 -2.10
C CYS A 283 30.70 -12.54 -2.51
N ARG A 284 31.69 -12.68 -1.62
CA ARG A 284 32.89 -13.48 -1.89
C ARG A 284 32.58 -14.93 -2.22
N GLN A 285 31.54 -15.51 -1.64
CA GLN A 285 31.08 -16.88 -1.96
C GLN A 285 30.58 -17.01 -3.42
N TRP A 286 30.18 -15.90 -4.03
CA TRP A 286 29.75 -15.80 -5.42
C TRP A 286 30.86 -15.28 -6.34
N GLY A 287 32.03 -14.93 -5.79
CA GLY A 287 33.13 -14.28 -6.51
C GLY A 287 32.82 -12.85 -6.95
N ILE A 288 31.82 -12.18 -6.39
CA ILE A 288 31.40 -10.82 -6.77
C ILE A 288 31.81 -9.75 -5.76
#